data_AF-A0A6L9QVL4-F1
#
_entry.id   AF-A0A6L9QVL4-F1
#
_cell.length_a   1.000
_cell.length_b   1.000
_cell.length_c   1.000
_cell.angle_alpha   90.00
_cell.angle_beta   90.00
_cell.angle_gamma   90.00
#
_symmetry.space_group_name_H-M   'P 1'
#
loop_
_entity.id
_entity.type
_entity.pdbx_description
1 polymer ?
#
loop_
_entity_poly.entity_id
_entity_poly.type
_entity_poly.pdbx_seq_one_letter_code
_entity_poly.pdbx_strand_id
1 'polypeptide(L)'
;MSRAVATSLVAWGNAWLTGHVGLDEAVDAVEKTAGPQILGGEPAEVTLRRGLGDLRVGGLSALRLALPEPGDPLGLTGPPPFNAAAIEAGAAVVAVLDGRAMGLVPSEDRRGSSYVGVRWTPHDASAGLPDVPSLAEADRRLTLAMRDATEALLTVDDFAG
;
A
#
# COMPACT_ATOMS: atom_id res chain seq x y z
N MET A 1 -0.79 -2.28 -10.98
CA MET A 1 -2.04 -2.52 -10.23
C MET A 1 -1.79 -2.44 -8.72
N SER A 2 -0.82 -3.20 -8.19
CA SER A 2 -0.49 -3.29 -6.75
C SER A 2 -0.30 -1.95 -6.03
N ARG A 3 0.42 -0.99 -6.63
CA ARG A 3 0.62 0.35 -6.02
C ARG A 3 -0.70 1.12 -5.86
N ALA A 4 -1.54 1.14 -6.89
CA ALA A 4 -2.79 1.90 -6.87
C ALA A 4 -3.78 1.35 -5.83
N VAL A 5 -3.93 0.02 -5.75
CA VAL A 5 -4.82 -0.60 -4.76
C VAL A 5 -4.30 -0.43 -3.33
N ALA A 6 -2.97 -0.48 -3.11
CA ALA A 6 -2.36 -0.19 -1.81
C ALA A 6 -2.57 1.25 -1.37
N THR A 7 -2.38 2.22 -2.28
CA THR A 7 -2.69 3.64 -2.01
C THR A 7 -4.16 3.82 -1.65
N SER A 8 -5.07 3.20 -2.42
CA SER A 8 -6.51 3.25 -2.18
C SER A 8 -6.88 2.68 -0.81
N LEU A 9 -6.36 1.49 -0.46
CA LEU A 9 -6.61 0.86 0.83
C LEU A 9 -6.12 1.74 2.00
N VAL A 10 -4.94 2.32 1.90
CA VAL A 10 -4.40 3.20 2.95
C VAL A 10 -5.22 4.48 3.08
N ALA A 11 -5.58 5.13 1.97
CA ALA A 11 -6.34 6.37 1.98
C ALA A 11 -7.74 6.17 2.57
N TRP A 12 -8.52 5.25 2.01
CA TRP A 12 -9.90 5.00 2.43
C TRP A 12 -9.99 4.28 3.77
N GLY A 13 -9.06 3.37 4.06
CA GLY A 13 -9.00 2.70 5.36
C GLY A 13 -8.70 3.68 6.49
N ASN A 14 -7.77 4.63 6.31
CA ASN A 14 -7.54 5.66 7.32
C ASN A 14 -8.69 6.68 7.42
N ALA A 15 -9.34 7.02 6.30
CA ALA A 15 -10.55 7.85 6.33
C ALA A 15 -11.65 7.19 7.19
N TRP A 16 -11.82 5.88 7.06
CA TRP A 16 -12.72 5.11 7.93
C TRP A 16 -12.26 5.09 9.39
N LEU A 17 -10.99 4.80 9.67
CA LEU A 17 -10.44 4.77 11.04
C LEU A 17 -10.57 6.11 11.77
N THR A 18 -10.56 7.22 11.03
CA THR A 18 -10.73 8.58 11.54
C THR A 18 -12.18 9.09 11.49
N GLY A 19 -13.13 8.26 11.03
CA GLY A 19 -14.56 8.56 11.05
C GLY A 19 -15.06 9.48 9.93
N HIS A 20 -14.28 9.71 8.88
CA HIS A 20 -14.69 10.52 7.73
C HIS A 20 -15.65 9.78 6.79
N VAL A 21 -15.57 8.44 6.75
CA VAL A 21 -16.42 7.56 5.93
C VAL A 21 -16.82 6.30 6.68
N GLY A 22 -17.88 5.63 6.23
CA GLY A 22 -18.25 4.30 6.71
C GLY A 22 -17.32 3.20 6.18
N LEU A 23 -17.30 2.04 6.85
CA LEU A 23 -16.51 0.88 6.39
C LEU A 23 -16.91 0.43 4.97
N ASP A 24 -18.20 0.47 4.67
CA ASP A 24 -18.74 0.03 3.38
C ASP A 24 -18.26 0.94 2.25
N GLU A 25 -18.33 2.25 2.46
CA GLU A 25 -17.86 3.25 1.50
C GLU A 25 -16.36 3.13 1.26
N ALA A 26 -15.58 2.89 2.31
CA ALA A 26 -14.15 2.66 2.19
C ALA A 26 -13.84 1.40 1.35
N VAL A 27 -14.54 0.29 1.60
CA VAL A 27 -14.37 -0.96 0.84
C VAL A 27 -14.79 -0.78 -0.62
N ASP A 28 -15.93 -0.16 -0.87
CA ASP A 28 -16.43 0.12 -2.22
C ASP A 28 -15.43 0.95 -3.04
N ALA A 29 -14.76 1.92 -2.41
CA ALA A 29 -13.75 2.74 -3.08
C ALA A 29 -12.47 1.96 -3.42
N VAL A 30 -12.04 1.05 -2.55
CA VAL A 30 -10.92 0.14 -2.85
C VAL A 30 -11.29 -0.82 -3.97
N GLU A 31 -12.50 -1.41 -3.94
CA GLU A 31 -12.98 -2.33 -4.97
C GLU A 31 -13.15 -1.66 -6.34
N LYS A 32 -13.58 -0.40 -6.38
CA LYS A 32 -13.58 0.40 -7.62
C LYS A 32 -12.19 0.56 -8.24
N THR A 33 -11.12 0.45 -7.44
CA THR A 33 -9.74 0.61 -7.90
C THR A 33 -9.20 -0.65 -8.58
N ALA A 34 -9.50 -1.84 -8.04
CA ALA A 34 -8.87 -3.08 -8.48
C ALA A 34 -9.74 -4.34 -8.37
N GLY A 35 -11.07 -4.18 -8.37
CA GLY A 35 -12.01 -5.29 -8.26
C GLY A 35 -12.13 -5.84 -6.84
N PRO A 36 -12.78 -7.01 -6.67
CA PRO A 36 -13.04 -7.60 -5.36
C PRO A 36 -11.75 -7.84 -4.54
N GLN A 37 -11.84 -7.63 -3.23
CA GLN A 37 -10.69 -7.67 -2.34
C GLN A 37 -10.84 -8.79 -1.30
N ILE A 38 -9.84 -9.67 -1.22
CA ILE A 38 -9.79 -10.80 -0.28
C ILE A 38 -8.58 -10.62 0.63
N LEU A 39 -8.76 -10.86 1.93
CA LEU A 39 -7.69 -10.83 2.93
C LEU A 39 -7.42 -12.24 3.42
N GLY A 40 -6.14 -12.61 3.48
CA GLY A 40 -5.67 -13.94 3.88
C GLY A 40 -5.42 -14.90 2.72
N GLY A 41 -5.25 -16.17 3.08
CA GLY A 41 -4.96 -17.27 2.17
C GLY A 41 -5.60 -18.56 2.68
N GLU A 42 -5.62 -19.58 1.82
CA GLU A 42 -6.15 -20.91 2.17
C GLU A 42 -5.53 -21.42 3.48
N PRO A 43 -6.33 -21.97 4.42
CA PRO A 43 -7.76 -22.27 4.31
C PRO A 43 -8.71 -21.16 4.82
N ALA A 44 -8.17 -20.01 5.26
CA ALA A 44 -8.94 -18.96 5.91
C ALA A 44 -8.74 -17.63 5.18
N GLU A 45 -9.63 -17.38 4.22
CA GLU A 45 -9.75 -16.10 3.53
C GLU A 45 -11.08 -15.43 3.87
N VAL A 46 -11.05 -14.09 3.94
CA VAL A 46 -12.23 -13.28 4.24
C VAL A 46 -12.33 -12.13 3.27
N THR A 47 -13.53 -11.55 3.12
CA THR A 47 -13.68 -10.29 2.38
C THR A 47 -12.91 -9.18 3.07
N LEU A 48 -12.46 -8.19 2.32
CA LEU A 48 -11.78 -7.02 2.89
C LEU A 48 -12.60 -6.35 4.00
N ARG A 49 -13.92 -6.22 3.80
CA ARG A 49 -14.84 -5.69 4.80
C ARG A 49 -14.77 -6.44 6.13
N ARG A 50 -14.84 -7.77 6.08
CA ARG A 50 -14.76 -8.60 7.29
C ARG A 50 -13.37 -8.50 7.93
N GLY A 51 -12.32 -8.62 7.13
CA GLY A 51 -10.93 -8.55 7.60
C GLY A 51 -10.60 -7.22 8.27
N LEU A 52 -11.02 -6.09 7.71
CA LEU A 52 -10.86 -4.77 8.33
C LEU A 52 -11.63 -4.66 9.64
N GLY A 53 -12.86 -5.17 9.70
CA GLY A 53 -13.63 -5.23 10.95
C GLY A 53 -12.92 -6.04 12.04
N ASP A 54 -12.39 -7.21 11.70
CA ASP A 54 -11.63 -8.07 12.62
C ASP A 54 -10.33 -7.39 13.08
N LEU A 55 -9.59 -6.74 12.16
CA LEU A 55 -8.40 -5.96 12.50
C LEU A 55 -8.73 -4.78 13.42
N ARG A 56 -9.86 -4.10 13.23
CA ARG A 56 -10.30 -3.02 14.10
C ARG A 56 -10.61 -3.50 15.51
N VAL A 57 -11.25 -4.65 15.66
CA VAL A 57 -11.42 -5.32 16.97
C VAL A 57 -10.06 -5.70 17.57
N GLY A 58 -9.11 -6.11 16.73
CA GLY A 58 -7.73 -6.41 17.09
C GLY A 58 -6.84 -5.20 17.40
N GLY A 59 -7.38 -3.98 17.46
CA GLY A 59 -6.63 -2.78 17.82
C GLY A 59 -5.99 -2.03 16.65
N LEU A 60 -6.46 -2.24 15.40
CA LEU A 60 -6.01 -1.46 14.26
C LEU A 60 -6.26 0.04 14.50
N SER A 61 -5.18 0.82 14.47
CA SER A 61 -5.20 2.27 14.71
C SER A 61 -4.81 3.08 13.47
N ALA A 62 -3.99 2.53 12.59
CA ALA A 62 -3.58 3.17 11.36
C ALA A 62 -3.16 2.16 10.29
N LEU A 63 -3.24 2.58 9.03
CA LEU A 63 -2.64 1.89 7.89
C LEU A 63 -1.53 2.77 7.32
N ARG A 64 -0.35 2.21 7.08
CA ARG A 64 0.78 2.92 6.48
C ARG A 64 1.09 2.32 5.11
N LEU A 65 1.41 3.19 4.14
CA LEU A 65 1.79 2.77 2.80
C LEU A 65 3.30 2.53 2.71
N ALA A 66 3.70 1.41 2.11
CA ALA A 66 5.08 1.16 1.68
C ALA A 66 5.09 0.91 0.16
N LEU A 67 5.95 1.62 -0.57
CA LEU A 67 6.13 1.49 -2.02
C LEU A 67 7.59 1.18 -2.34
N PRO A 68 8.08 -0.01 -1.96
CA PRO A 68 9.47 -0.36 -2.14
C PRO A 68 9.82 -0.59 -3.62
N GLU A 69 11.08 -0.34 -3.96
CA GLU A 69 11.66 -0.66 -5.26
C GLU A 69 12.94 -1.51 -5.06
N PRO A 70 13.39 -2.28 -6.07
CA PRO A 70 14.63 -3.04 -5.96
C PRO A 70 15.82 -2.12 -5.62
N GLY A 71 16.44 -2.33 -4.45
CA GLY A 71 17.52 -1.50 -3.93
C GLY A 71 17.09 -0.33 -3.04
N ASP A 72 15.78 -0.10 -2.89
CA ASP A 72 15.21 0.95 -2.05
C ASP A 72 14.02 0.42 -1.22
N PRO A 73 14.27 -0.16 -0.03
CA PRO A 73 13.23 -0.70 0.84
C PRO A 73 12.53 0.38 1.70
N LEU A 74 12.61 1.66 1.32
CA LEU A 74 11.97 2.77 2.04
C LEU A 74 10.52 2.45 2.40
N GLY A 75 10.15 2.71 3.66
CA GLY A 75 8.81 2.43 4.19
C GLY A 75 8.63 1.02 4.77
N LEU A 76 9.57 0.09 4.57
CA LEU A 76 9.54 -1.24 5.16
C LEU A 76 10.33 -1.29 6.46
N THR A 77 9.79 -2.00 7.46
CA THR A 77 10.40 -2.14 8.79
C THR A 77 10.85 -3.57 9.10
N GLY A 78 10.78 -4.48 8.11
CA GLY A 78 11.07 -5.91 8.31
C GLY A 78 9.89 -6.69 8.87
N PRO A 79 10.01 -8.02 9.01
CA PRO A 79 11.19 -8.88 8.81
C PRO A 79 11.49 -9.20 7.33
N PRO A 80 12.65 -9.83 7.01
CA PRO A 80 13.06 -10.11 5.63
C PRO A 80 12.02 -10.80 4.73
N PRO A 81 11.20 -11.77 5.22
CA PRO A 81 10.16 -12.38 4.39
C PRO A 81 9.10 -11.37 3.92
N PHE A 82 8.70 -10.44 4.80
CA PHE A 82 7.77 -9.37 4.44
C PHE A 82 8.41 -8.42 3.42
N ASN A 83 9.67 -8.02 3.65
CA ASN A 83 10.34 -7.10 2.75
C ASN A 83 10.51 -7.68 1.34
N ALA A 84 10.92 -8.95 1.23
CA ALA A 84 11.07 -9.62 -0.05
C ALA A 84 9.73 -9.67 -0.83
N ALA A 85 8.66 -10.07 -0.15
CA ALA A 85 7.32 -10.13 -0.76
C ALA A 85 6.81 -8.73 -1.17
N ALA A 86 7.04 -7.72 -0.34
CA ALA A 86 6.66 -6.34 -0.64
C ALA A 86 7.44 -5.76 -1.83
N ILE A 87 8.75 -6.06 -1.94
CA ILE A 87 9.58 -5.65 -3.08
C ILE A 87 9.11 -6.34 -4.36
N GLU A 88 8.83 -7.64 -4.32
CA GLU A 88 8.31 -8.39 -5.47
C GLU A 88 6.97 -7.85 -5.95
N ALA A 89 6.06 -7.52 -5.02
CA ALA A 89 4.77 -6.92 -5.34
C ALA A 89 4.85 -5.43 -5.73
N GLY A 90 5.96 -4.75 -5.40
CA GLY A 90 6.17 -3.31 -5.56
C GLY A 90 5.29 -2.44 -4.66
N ALA A 91 4.61 -3.03 -3.68
CA ALA A 91 3.74 -2.34 -2.73
C ALA A 91 3.45 -3.21 -1.50
N ALA A 92 3.23 -2.57 -0.36
CA ALA A 92 2.67 -3.19 0.83
C ALA A 92 1.90 -2.18 1.67
N VAL A 93 0.98 -2.68 2.49
CA VAL A 93 0.27 -1.91 3.51
C VAL A 93 0.65 -2.44 4.88
N VAL A 94 1.11 -1.55 5.77
CA VAL A 94 1.45 -1.91 7.15
C VAL A 94 0.30 -1.48 8.06
N ALA A 95 -0.46 -2.46 8.54
CA ALA A 95 -1.44 -2.31 9.58
C ALA A 95 -0.74 -2.13 10.94
N VAL A 96 -1.00 -1.00 11.60
CA VAL A 96 -0.49 -0.68 12.94
C VAL A 96 -1.55 -1.08 13.96
N LEU A 97 -1.22 -2.03 14.82
CA LEU A 97 -2.07 -2.51 15.90
C LEU A 97 -1.43 -2.18 17.26
N ASP A 98 -2.17 -2.40 18.34
CA ASP A 98 -1.65 -2.20 19.70
C ASP A 98 -0.45 -3.13 19.98
N GLY A 99 0.75 -2.53 20.03
CA GLY A 99 1.99 -3.23 20.36
C GLY A 99 2.60 -4.10 19.24
N ARG A 100 2.02 -4.12 18.03
CA ARG A 100 2.54 -4.89 16.89
C ARG A 100 2.18 -4.25 15.54
N ALA A 101 2.79 -4.73 14.48
CA ALA A 101 2.37 -4.42 13.12
C ALA A 101 2.14 -5.70 12.30
N MET A 102 1.32 -5.58 11.26
CA MET A 102 1.07 -6.63 10.28
C MET A 102 1.28 -6.03 8.89
N GLY A 103 2.08 -6.70 8.05
CA GLY A 103 2.24 -6.36 6.66
C GLY A 103 1.16 -7.04 5.82
N LEU A 104 0.60 -6.34 4.85
CA LEU A 104 -0.35 -6.85 3.88
C LEU A 104 0.25 -6.64 2.49
N VAL A 105 0.53 -7.74 1.79
CA VAL A 105 1.13 -7.71 0.45
C VAL A 105 0.05 -8.05 -0.58
N PRO A 106 -0.20 -7.18 -1.58
CA PRO A 106 -1.18 -7.43 -2.62
C PRO A 106 -0.63 -8.38 -3.68
N SER A 107 -1.47 -9.32 -4.10
CA SER A 107 -1.26 -10.20 -5.26
C SER A 107 -2.53 -10.31 -6.08
N GLU A 108 -2.42 -10.61 -7.37
CA GLU A 108 -3.59 -10.80 -8.21
C GLU A 108 -4.32 -12.10 -7.81
N ASP A 109 -5.62 -12.01 -7.55
CA ASP A 109 -6.47 -13.18 -7.27
C ASP A 109 -7.27 -13.53 -8.53
N ARG A 110 -6.89 -14.64 -9.16
CA ARG A 110 -7.58 -15.16 -10.36
C ARG A 110 -8.40 -16.39 -10.01
N ARG A 111 -9.72 -16.32 -10.22
CA ARG A 111 -10.64 -17.45 -9.96
C ARG A 111 -11.43 -17.78 -11.20
N GLY A 112 -11.12 -18.92 -11.83
CA GLY A 112 -11.68 -19.25 -13.13
C GLY A 112 -11.24 -18.24 -14.21
N SER A 113 -12.04 -18.08 -15.26
CA SER A 113 -11.66 -17.32 -16.46
C SER A 113 -12.04 -15.83 -16.44
N SER A 114 -12.92 -15.40 -15.54
CA SER A 114 -13.51 -14.05 -15.56
C SER A 114 -13.32 -13.24 -14.29
N TYR A 115 -12.87 -13.86 -13.20
CA TYR A 115 -12.62 -13.15 -11.95
C TYR A 115 -11.19 -12.62 -11.90
N VAL A 116 -11.06 -11.31 -11.70
CA VAL A 116 -9.81 -10.63 -11.40
C VAL A 116 -10.05 -9.77 -10.16
N GLY A 117 -9.40 -10.15 -9.07
CA GLY A 117 -9.43 -9.41 -7.80
C GLY A 117 -8.03 -9.25 -7.23
N VAL A 118 -7.97 -8.86 -5.96
CA VAL A 118 -6.71 -8.70 -5.22
C VAL A 118 -6.78 -9.51 -3.93
N ARG A 119 -5.73 -10.30 -3.70
CA ARG A 119 -5.49 -11.01 -2.45
C ARG A 119 -4.43 -10.28 -1.64
N TRP A 120 -4.76 -10.00 -0.39
CA TRP A 120 -3.86 -9.44 0.62
C TRP A 120 -3.31 -10.55 1.51
N THR A 121 -2.05 -10.91 1.29
CA THR A 121 -1.36 -11.90 2.12
C THR A 121 -0.81 -11.23 3.38
N PRO A 122 -1.20 -11.67 4.59
CA PRO A 122 -0.66 -11.14 5.82
C PRO A 122 0.75 -11.69 6.09
N HIS A 123 1.62 -10.81 6.55
CA HIS A 123 2.95 -11.11 7.05
C HIS A 123 3.12 -10.45 8.42
N ASP A 124 3.96 -11.02 9.28
CA ASP A 124 4.45 -10.27 10.43
C ASP A 124 5.20 -9.04 9.95
N ALA A 125 5.04 -7.91 10.65
CA ALA A 125 5.79 -6.69 10.38
C ALA A 125 6.28 -6.08 11.70
N SER A 126 7.41 -5.38 11.64
CA SER A 126 7.91 -4.63 12.78
C SER A 126 7.07 -3.37 13.01
N ALA A 127 6.69 -3.14 14.28
CA ALA A 127 5.99 -1.93 14.70
C ALA A 127 6.87 -0.66 14.69
N GLY A 128 8.16 -0.79 14.33
CA GLY A 128 9.07 0.33 14.18
C GLY A 128 8.51 1.44 13.28
N LEU A 129 8.99 2.66 13.49
CA LEU A 129 8.82 3.73 12.52
C LEU A 129 9.73 3.40 11.32
N PRO A 130 9.20 3.38 10.09
CA PRO A 130 10.04 3.22 8.93
C PRO A 130 10.99 4.41 8.85
N ASP A 131 12.22 4.13 8.44
CA ASP A 131 13.17 5.16 8.10
C ASP A 131 12.72 5.76 6.76
N VAL A 132 11.91 6.81 6.83
CA VAL A 132 11.42 7.57 5.66
C VAL A 132 11.95 8.98 5.75
N PRO A 133 12.28 9.61 4.62
CA PRO A 133 12.71 11.00 4.63
C PRO A 133 11.65 11.86 5.31
N SER A 134 12.12 12.85 6.05
CA SER A 134 11.24 13.88 6.60
C SER A 134 10.47 14.57 5.48
N LEU A 135 9.33 15.18 5.82
CA LEU A 135 8.52 15.91 4.83
C LEU A 135 9.34 16.99 4.11
N ALA A 136 10.23 17.69 4.83
CA ALA A 136 11.09 18.72 4.25
C ALA A 136 12.11 18.13 3.26
N GLU A 137 12.65 16.94 3.54
CA GLU A 137 13.55 16.24 2.62
C GLU A 137 12.79 15.71 1.40
N ALA A 138 11.59 15.17 1.59
CA ALA A 138 10.73 14.73 0.51
C ALA A 138 10.34 15.90 -0.43
N ASP A 139 9.96 17.04 0.12
CA ASP A 139 9.62 18.25 -0.63
C ASP A 139 10.81 18.82 -1.42
N ARG A 140 12.00 18.84 -0.79
CA ARG A 140 13.24 19.22 -1.48
C ARG A 140 13.54 18.27 -2.64
N ARG A 141 13.45 16.94 -2.43
CA ARG A 141 13.67 15.94 -3.47
C ARG A 141 12.69 16.10 -4.63
N LEU A 142 11.41 16.34 -4.35
CA LEU A 142 10.39 16.60 -5.37
C LEU A 142 10.71 17.86 -6.17
N THR A 143 11.08 18.95 -5.49
CA THR A 143 11.44 20.21 -6.14
C THR A 143 12.63 20.04 -7.10
N LEU A 144 13.67 19.30 -6.67
CA LEU A 144 14.82 19.01 -7.52
C LEU A 144 14.44 18.16 -8.74
N ALA A 145 13.69 17.07 -8.53
CA ALA A 145 13.26 16.20 -9.63
C ALA A 145 12.38 16.93 -10.66
N MET A 146 11.49 17.82 -10.21
CA MET A 146 10.67 18.67 -11.08
C MET A 146 11.52 19.62 -11.92
N ARG A 147 12.56 20.21 -11.33
CA ARG A 147 13.49 21.08 -12.03
C ARG A 147 14.29 20.29 -13.08
N ASP A 148 14.88 19.16 -12.69
CA ASP A 148 15.65 18.31 -13.60
C ASP A 148 14.80 17.82 -14.79
N ALA A 149 13.55 17.43 -14.53
CA ALA A 149 12.61 17.04 -15.58
C ALA A 149 12.27 18.21 -16.52
N THR A 150 12.14 19.43 -15.99
CA THR A 150 11.89 20.63 -16.80
C THR A 150 13.10 20.98 -17.68
N GLU A 151 14.30 20.91 -17.13
CA GLU A 151 15.56 21.11 -17.89
C GLU A 151 15.70 20.06 -19.00
N ALA A 152 15.41 18.79 -18.71
CA ALA A 152 15.40 17.72 -19.70
C ALA A 152 14.40 18.00 -20.84
N LEU A 153 13.17 18.42 -20.54
CA LEU A 153 12.17 18.76 -21.56
C LEU A 153 12.60 19.93 -22.45
N LEU A 154 13.20 20.97 -21.88
CA LEU A 154 13.70 22.12 -22.66
C LEU A 154 14.81 21.72 -23.64
N THR A 155 15.67 20.76 -23.26
CA THR A 155 16.74 20.28 -24.15
C THR A 155 16.25 19.40 -25.30
N VAL A 156 15.03 18.86 -25.24
CA VAL A 156 14.44 18.06 -26.33
C VAL A 156 13.94 18.95 -27.47
N ASP A 157 13.49 20.17 -27.17
CA ASP A 157 13.07 21.14 -28.21
C ASP A 157 14.28 21.68 -29.02
N ASP A 158 15.48 21.69 -28.45
CA ASP A 158 16.72 22.14 -29.12
C ASP A 158 17.25 21.14 -30.18
N PHE A 159 16.72 19.91 -30.25
CA PHE A 159 17.11 18.90 -31.26
C PHE A 159 16.23 18.89 -32.51
N ALA A 160 15.20 19.75 -32.60
CA ALA A 160 14.32 19.87 -33.76
C ALA A 160 14.76 20.94 -34.78
N GLY A 161 16.07 21.22 -34.87
CA GLY A 161 16.70 22.14 -35.82
C GLY A 161 17.44 21.46 -36.96
#